data_AF-Q5DH49-F1
#
_entry.id   AF-Q5DH49-F1
#
_cell.length_a   1.000
_cell.length_b   1.000
_cell.length_c   1.000
_cell.angle_alpha   90.00
_cell.angle_beta   90.00
_cell.angle_gamma   90.00
#
_symmetry.space_group_name_H-M   'P 1'
#
loop_
_entity.id
_entity.type
_entity.pdbx_description
1 polymer ?
#
loop_
_entity_poly.entity_id
_entity_poly.type
_entity_poly.pdbx_seq_one_letter_code
_entity_poly.pdbx_strand_id
1 'polypeptide(L)'
;MRRDERFREQETALDEAGFYDESELLKRENDPEMKKIKLTAAKIREARALRVLESRARKQVRRPQVPRSARSVSVHKIHQELGELGLEVDMDEEGERGRSLKRAARARNSTPNLHREASIARASVSRSRSGLRDEKMYENVKRLSKMAQRKKVTLARKGEGDRHIPTLKPKHLFSGKRGTGKTDRR
;
A
#
# COMPACT_ATOMS: atom_id res chain seq x y z
N MET A 1 44.13 54.19 -27.47
CA MET A 1 45.42 54.72 -26.98
C MET A 1 45.24 55.40 -25.62
N ARG A 2 45.03 56.73 -25.51
CA ARG A 2 44.97 57.44 -24.20
C ARG A 2 43.90 56.95 -23.19
N ARG A 3 42.79 56.39 -23.66
CA ARG A 3 41.72 55.86 -22.79
C ARG A 3 42.08 54.48 -22.23
N ASP A 4 42.81 53.68 -22.99
CA ASP A 4 43.24 52.32 -22.59
C ASP A 4 44.38 52.39 -21.58
N GLU A 5 45.28 53.37 -21.74
CA GLU A 5 46.35 53.65 -20.77
C GLU A 5 45.77 54.07 -19.41
N ARG A 6 44.81 55.00 -19.40
CA ARG A 6 44.10 55.38 -18.15
C ARG A 6 43.38 54.22 -17.48
N PHE A 7 42.86 53.28 -18.26
CA PHE A 7 42.18 52.10 -17.70
C PHE A 7 43.18 51.14 -17.06
N ARG A 8 44.34 50.94 -17.68
CA ARG A 8 45.43 50.12 -17.13
C ARG A 8 46.00 50.72 -15.84
N GLU A 9 46.20 52.04 -15.80
CA GLU A 9 46.65 52.73 -14.58
C GLU A 9 45.64 52.62 -13.44
N GLN A 10 44.34 52.63 -13.76
CA GLN A 10 43.27 52.41 -12.78
C GLN A 10 43.24 50.96 -12.28
N GLU A 11 43.38 49.97 -13.16
CA GLU A 11 43.46 48.55 -12.79
C GLU A 11 44.69 48.29 -11.91
N THR A 12 45.87 48.81 -12.26
CA THR A 12 47.07 48.66 -11.43
C THR A 12 46.91 49.33 -10.07
N ALA A 13 46.24 50.48 -10.00
CA ALA A 13 45.95 51.15 -8.73
C ALA A 13 44.95 50.36 -7.86
N LEU A 14 44.00 49.65 -8.47
CA LEU A 14 43.05 48.78 -7.76
C LEU A 14 43.71 47.47 -7.29
N ASP A 15 44.59 46.90 -8.11
CA ASP A 15 45.42 45.74 -7.77
C ASP A 15 46.37 46.06 -6.61
N GLU A 16 47.07 47.20 -6.66
CA GLU A 16 47.96 47.68 -5.60
C GLU A 16 47.21 48.04 -4.31
N ALA A 17 45.97 48.54 -4.43
CA ALA A 17 45.08 48.75 -3.28
C ALA A 17 44.56 47.43 -2.67
N GLY A 18 44.88 46.27 -3.28
CA GLY A 18 44.49 44.95 -2.78
C GLY A 18 43.01 44.63 -2.98
N PHE A 19 42.33 45.29 -3.94
CA PHE A 19 40.89 45.09 -4.16
C PHE A 19 40.53 43.65 -4.55
N TYR A 20 41.46 42.93 -5.18
CA TYR A 20 41.32 41.52 -5.57
C TYR A 20 42.06 40.55 -4.64
N ASP A 21 42.59 41.01 -3.50
CA ASP A 21 43.33 40.14 -2.59
C ASP A 21 42.36 39.26 -1.76
N GLU A 22 42.05 38.07 -2.30
CA GLU A 22 41.18 37.07 -1.68
C GLU A 22 41.79 36.42 -0.43
N SER A 23 43.06 36.70 -0.12
CA SER A 23 43.78 36.08 0.99
C SER A 23 43.15 36.42 2.37
N GLU A 24 42.58 37.61 2.53
CA GLU A 24 41.83 38.05 3.72
C GLU A 24 40.54 37.22 3.92
N LEU A 25 39.78 36.98 2.84
CA LEU A 25 38.57 36.16 2.85
C LEU A 25 38.90 34.69 3.18
N LEU A 26 39.94 34.16 2.55
CA LEU A 26 40.39 32.78 2.76
C LEU A 26 40.88 32.56 4.20
N LYS A 27 41.52 33.54 4.85
CA LYS A 27 41.91 33.43 6.27
C LYS A 27 40.69 33.28 7.17
N ARG A 28 39.68 34.14 7.00
CA ARG A 28 38.43 34.11 7.78
C ARG A 28 37.61 32.85 7.54
N GLU A 29 37.63 32.31 6.32
CA GLU A 29 37.00 31.03 6.03
C GLU A 29 37.78 29.82 6.57
N ASN A 30 39.10 29.96 6.69
CA ASN A 30 39.97 28.90 7.16
C ASN A 30 40.02 28.76 8.68
N ASP A 31 39.48 29.72 9.43
CA ASP A 31 39.34 29.65 10.87
C ASP A 31 38.65 28.35 11.31
N PRO A 32 39.25 27.61 12.26
CA PRO A 32 38.75 26.29 12.67
C PRO A 32 37.34 26.38 13.28
N GLU A 33 36.99 27.50 13.93
CA GLU A 33 35.66 27.73 14.47
C GLU A 33 34.62 27.97 13.38
N MET A 34 34.92 28.80 12.37
CA MET A 34 34.03 29.05 11.23
C MET A 34 33.75 27.77 10.45
N LYS A 35 34.77 26.92 10.25
CA LYS A 35 34.61 25.59 9.65
C LYS A 35 33.69 24.69 10.49
N LYS A 36 33.88 24.63 11.80
CA LYS A 36 33.00 23.87 12.71
C LYS A 36 31.56 24.35 12.62
N ILE A 37 31.31 25.66 12.64
CA ILE A 37 29.97 26.26 12.52
C ILE A 37 29.32 25.90 11.18
N LYS A 38 30.06 25.99 10.07
CA LYS A 38 29.54 25.59 8.74
C LYS A 38 29.16 24.11 8.71
N LEU A 39 30.01 23.23 9.25
CA LEU A 39 29.76 21.79 9.33
C LEU A 39 28.56 21.45 10.22
N THR A 40 28.44 22.06 11.40
CA THR A 40 27.28 21.84 12.28
C THR A 40 26.00 22.38 11.66
N ALA A 41 26.04 23.54 11.02
CA ALA A 41 24.89 24.11 10.31
C ALA A 41 24.42 23.22 9.15
N ALA A 42 25.34 22.61 8.39
CA ALA A 42 25.01 21.65 7.35
C ALA A 42 24.25 20.44 7.93
N LYS A 43 24.78 19.82 9.00
CA LYS A 43 24.12 18.70 9.69
C LYS A 43 22.72 19.08 10.20
N ILE A 44 22.54 20.27 10.75
CA ILE A 44 21.23 20.75 11.23
C ILE A 44 20.24 20.90 10.07
N ARG A 45 20.68 21.44 8.93
CA ARG A 45 19.83 21.60 7.74
C ARG A 45 19.37 20.25 7.19
N GLU A 46 20.28 19.29 7.10
CA GLU A 46 20.00 17.93 6.66
C GLU A 46 18.99 17.22 7.59
N ALA A 47 19.27 17.23 8.90
CA ALA A 47 18.37 16.64 9.90
C ALA A 47 16.98 17.27 9.88
N ARG A 48 16.90 18.60 9.69
CA ARG A 48 15.63 19.32 9.54
C ARG A 48 14.89 18.91 8.27
N ALA A 49 15.59 18.78 7.14
CA ALA A 49 15.01 18.34 5.88
C ALA A 49 14.41 16.94 5.99
N LEU A 50 15.14 15.99 6.59
CA LEU A 50 14.65 14.63 6.85
C LEU A 50 13.41 14.62 7.73
N ARG A 51 13.39 15.41 8.82
CA ARG A 51 12.22 15.54 9.70
C ARG A 51 10.98 16.10 8.98
N VAL A 52 11.17 17.03 8.06
CA VAL A 52 10.09 17.59 7.24
C VAL A 52 9.56 16.54 6.25
N LEU A 53 10.44 15.81 5.57
CA LEU A 53 10.07 14.74 4.64
C LEU A 53 9.30 13.63 5.35
N GLU A 54 9.78 13.19 6.52
CA GLU A 54 9.10 12.19 7.33
C GLU A 54 7.71 12.67 7.78
N SER A 55 7.59 13.92 8.22
CA SER A 55 6.30 14.52 8.62
C SER A 55 5.31 14.56 7.47
N ARG A 56 5.77 14.94 6.27
CA ARG A 56 4.96 14.93 5.05
C ARG A 56 4.51 13.53 4.71
N ALA A 57 5.41 12.54 4.69
CA ALA A 57 5.08 11.15 4.42
C ALA A 57 4.04 10.59 5.41
N ARG A 58 4.17 10.93 6.71
CA ARG A 58 3.21 10.51 7.76
C ARG A 58 1.81 11.12 7.54
N LYS A 59 1.73 12.39 7.10
CA LYS A 59 0.47 13.12 6.90
C LYS A 59 -0.16 12.90 5.51
N GLN A 60 0.61 12.47 4.53
CA GLN A 60 0.18 12.23 3.14
C GLN A 60 -0.59 10.91 3.01
N VAL A 61 -1.64 10.73 3.81
CA VAL A 61 -2.45 9.52 3.80
C VAL A 61 -3.92 9.95 3.84
N ARG A 62 -4.74 9.40 2.92
CA ARG A 62 -6.18 9.74 2.80
C ARG A 62 -7.05 9.14 3.91
N ARG A 63 -6.62 8.02 4.51
CA ARG A 63 -7.32 7.35 5.61
C ARG A 63 -7.06 8.07 6.95
N PRO A 64 -8.00 8.03 7.91
CA PRO A 64 -7.81 8.64 9.22
C PRO A 64 -6.59 8.06 9.94
N GLN A 65 -5.89 8.91 10.69
CA GLN A 65 -4.71 8.53 11.47
C GLN A 65 -5.12 7.74 12.71
N VAL A 66 -4.48 6.61 12.94
CA VAL A 66 -4.72 5.77 14.13
C VAL A 66 -4.18 6.51 15.38
N PRO A 67 -4.96 6.64 16.47
CA PRO A 67 -4.48 7.29 17.69
C PRO A 67 -3.32 6.49 18.30
N ARG A 68 -2.37 7.20 18.92
CA ARG A 68 -1.18 6.57 19.53
C ARG A 68 -1.54 5.55 20.62
N SER A 69 -2.62 5.76 21.36
CA SER A 69 -3.09 4.85 22.41
C SER A 69 -3.56 3.48 21.89
N ALA A 70 -4.02 3.41 20.64
CA ALA A 70 -4.46 2.16 20.01
C ALA A 70 -3.30 1.41 19.33
N ARG A 71 -2.11 2.01 19.25
CA ARG A 71 -0.95 1.45 18.55
C ARG A 71 0.07 0.94 19.56
N SER A 72 0.43 -0.34 19.47
CA SER A 72 1.57 -0.87 20.20
C SER A 72 2.90 -0.35 19.61
N VAL A 73 3.85 -0.07 20.49
CA VAL A 73 5.22 0.35 20.15
C VAL A 73 6.17 -0.77 20.56
N SER A 74 7.14 -1.10 19.71
CA SER A 74 8.14 -2.11 20.04
C SER A 74 9.18 -1.53 21.01
N VAL A 75 9.54 -2.31 22.03
CA VAL A 75 10.57 -1.94 23.02
C VAL A 75 11.91 -1.64 22.34
N HIS A 76 12.31 -2.47 21.38
CA HIS A 76 13.54 -2.27 20.61
C HIS A 76 13.61 -0.91 19.91
N LYS A 77 12.48 -0.43 19.38
CA LYS A 77 12.43 0.87 18.71
C LYS A 77 12.63 2.03 19.69
N ILE A 78 12.06 1.92 20.90
CA ILE A 78 12.23 2.91 21.96
C ILE A 78 13.69 2.96 22.40
N HIS A 79 14.30 1.79 22.63
CA HIS A 79 15.69 1.67 23.03
C HIS A 79 16.64 2.30 21.99
N GLN A 80 16.41 2.05 20.70
CA GLN A 80 17.23 2.65 19.64
C GLN A 80 17.06 4.17 19.56
N GLU A 81 15.82 4.68 19.53
CA GLU A 81 15.56 6.13 19.41
C GLU A 81 16.07 6.92 20.62
N LEU A 82 15.97 6.36 21.84
CA LEU A 82 16.49 7.00 23.06
C LEU A 82 18.01 6.86 23.18
N GLY A 83 18.57 5.72 22.79
CA GLY A 83 20.02 5.51 22.74
C GLY A 83 20.72 6.47 21.76
N GLU A 84 20.12 6.75 20.60
CA GLU A 84 20.61 7.76 19.66
C GLU A 84 20.63 9.18 20.25
N LEU A 85 19.75 9.46 21.22
CA LEU A 85 19.72 10.72 21.96
C LEU A 85 20.66 10.74 23.18
N GLY A 86 21.32 9.61 23.49
CA GLY A 86 22.18 9.46 24.65
C GLY A 86 21.44 9.17 25.96
N LEU A 87 20.18 8.71 25.89
CA LEU A 87 19.42 8.25 27.05
C LEU A 87 19.37 6.73 27.06
N GLU A 88 20.06 6.12 28.02
CA GLU A 88 19.97 4.68 28.29
C GLU A 88 18.69 4.41 29.09
N VAL A 89 17.85 3.50 28.57
CA VAL A 89 16.60 3.11 29.23
C VAL A 89 16.53 1.60 29.27
N ASP A 90 16.66 1.04 30.47
CA ASP A 90 16.54 -0.39 30.73
C ASP A 90 15.05 -0.78 30.67
N MET A 91 14.66 -1.46 29.59
CA MET A 91 13.27 -1.90 29.34
C MET A 91 13.17 -3.41 29.12
N ASP A 92 14.17 -4.14 29.59
CA ASP A 92 14.28 -5.59 29.41
C ASP A 92 13.15 -6.33 30.14
N GLU A 93 12.76 -5.88 31.33
CA GLU A 93 11.66 -6.49 32.10
C GLU A 93 10.28 -6.32 31.43
N GLU A 94 10.07 -5.24 30.69
CA GLU A 94 8.85 -4.94 29.93
C GLU A 94 8.81 -5.70 28.60
N GLY A 95 9.96 -5.91 27.97
CA GLY A 95 10.09 -6.63 26.69
C GLY A 95 9.86 -8.14 26.83
N GLU A 96 10.25 -8.72 27.96
CA GLU A 96 10.24 -10.19 28.15
C GLU A 96 8.91 -10.76 28.65
N ARG A 97 8.02 -9.93 29.22
CA ARG A 97 6.71 -10.34 29.77
C ARG A 97 5.74 -10.97 28.76
N GLY A 98 6.04 -10.93 27.46
CA GLY A 98 5.24 -11.54 26.40
C GLY A 98 5.48 -13.05 26.17
N ARG A 99 6.52 -13.64 26.77
CA ARG A 99 6.75 -15.08 26.67
C ARG A 99 5.77 -15.80 27.59
N SER A 100 4.62 -16.22 27.06
CA SER A 100 3.80 -17.22 27.74
C SER A 100 4.70 -18.40 28.10
N LEU A 101 4.76 -18.79 29.38
CA LEU A 101 5.29 -20.10 29.75
C LEU A 101 4.65 -21.10 28.81
N LYS A 102 5.46 -21.75 27.97
CA LYS A 102 4.99 -22.65 26.94
C LYS A 102 4.19 -23.75 27.64
N ARG A 103 2.87 -23.60 27.78
CA ARG A 103 2.00 -24.77 27.93
C ARG A 103 2.31 -25.60 26.70
N ALA A 104 2.84 -26.81 26.92
CA ALA A 104 3.24 -27.73 25.87
C ALA A 104 2.26 -27.61 24.72
N ALA A 105 2.77 -27.28 23.53
CA ALA A 105 1.94 -26.93 22.38
C ALA A 105 0.90 -28.04 22.19
N ARG A 106 -0.37 -27.77 22.53
CA ARG A 106 -1.44 -28.70 22.25
C ARG A 106 -1.42 -28.88 20.73
N ALA A 107 -1.12 -30.09 20.26
CA ALA A 107 -1.06 -30.37 18.83
C ALA A 107 -2.35 -29.83 18.21
N ARG A 108 -2.25 -28.78 17.39
CA ARG A 108 -3.40 -28.20 16.67
C ARG A 108 -3.99 -29.17 15.63
N ASN A 109 -3.39 -30.36 15.53
CA ASN A 109 -3.81 -31.49 14.72
C ASN A 109 -4.26 -32.67 15.59
N SER A 110 -4.74 -32.43 16.82
CA SER A 110 -5.58 -33.44 17.46
C SER A 110 -6.88 -33.46 16.66
N THR A 111 -7.15 -34.61 16.05
CA THR A 111 -8.40 -35.06 15.43
C THR A 111 -9.58 -34.10 15.58
N PRO A 112 -10.30 -33.79 14.49
CA PRO A 112 -11.44 -32.91 14.61
C PRO A 112 -12.36 -33.42 15.72
N ASN A 113 -12.73 -32.52 16.62
CA ASN A 113 -13.59 -32.87 17.72
C ASN A 113 -14.94 -33.31 17.13
N LEU A 114 -15.18 -34.63 17.11
CA LEU A 114 -16.39 -35.26 16.56
C LEU A 114 -17.66 -34.60 17.12
N HIS A 115 -17.66 -34.17 18.38
CA HIS A 115 -18.80 -33.45 18.95
C HIS A 115 -18.97 -32.04 18.39
N ARG A 116 -17.88 -31.31 18.10
CA ARG A 116 -17.94 -29.99 17.48
C ARG A 116 -18.39 -30.08 16.02
N GLU A 117 -17.86 -31.05 15.28
CA GLU A 117 -18.29 -31.32 13.91
C GLU A 117 -19.75 -31.77 13.84
N ALA A 118 -20.17 -32.69 14.73
CA ALA A 118 -21.56 -33.10 14.83
C ALA A 118 -22.47 -31.94 15.25
N SER A 119 -22.01 -31.01 16.07
CA SER A 119 -22.78 -29.82 16.46
C SER A 119 -22.90 -28.79 15.33
N ILE A 120 -21.83 -28.56 14.56
CA ILE A 120 -21.87 -27.71 13.36
C ILE A 120 -22.75 -28.36 12.27
N ALA A 121 -22.64 -29.67 12.09
CA ALA A 121 -23.46 -30.45 11.17
C ALA A 121 -24.94 -30.44 11.58
N ARG A 122 -25.25 -30.53 12.88
CA ARG A 122 -26.62 -30.42 13.41
C ARG A 122 -27.21 -29.01 13.27
N ALA A 123 -26.39 -27.97 13.42
CA ALA A 123 -26.84 -26.59 13.29
C ALA A 123 -27.00 -26.11 11.83
N SER A 124 -26.39 -26.80 10.85
CA SER A 124 -26.35 -26.35 9.47
C SER A 124 -26.43 -27.50 8.45
N VAL A 125 -27.48 -28.32 8.53
CA VAL A 125 -27.78 -29.22 7.40
C VAL A 125 -28.17 -28.36 6.21
N SER A 126 -27.45 -28.50 5.10
CA SER A 126 -27.74 -27.73 3.89
C SER A 126 -29.17 -27.99 3.41
N ARG A 127 -29.84 -26.96 2.89
CA ARG A 127 -31.24 -27.07 2.42
C ARG A 127 -31.42 -28.20 1.40
N SER A 128 -30.41 -28.45 0.56
CA SER A 128 -30.36 -29.53 -0.43
C SER A 128 -30.31 -30.94 0.16
N ARG A 129 -29.91 -31.09 1.43
CA ARG A 129 -29.81 -32.37 2.16
C ARG A 129 -30.92 -32.56 3.21
N SER A 130 -31.40 -31.46 3.80
CA SER A 130 -32.36 -31.48 4.91
C SER A 130 -33.66 -32.26 4.66
N GLY A 131 -34.11 -32.37 3.41
CA GLY A 131 -35.33 -33.08 3.03
C GLY A 131 -35.13 -34.52 2.56
N LEU A 132 -33.94 -35.09 2.71
CA LEU A 132 -33.60 -36.41 2.20
C LEU A 132 -33.18 -37.33 3.35
N ARG A 133 -33.66 -38.57 3.30
CA ARG A 133 -33.48 -39.56 4.37
C ARG A 133 -32.04 -40.07 4.45
N ASP A 134 -31.48 -40.50 3.32
CA ASP A 134 -30.17 -41.14 3.23
C ASP A 134 -29.28 -40.48 2.16
N GLU A 135 -27.96 -40.63 2.29
CA GLU A 135 -26.99 -40.16 1.28
C GLU A 135 -27.21 -40.84 -0.08
N LYS A 136 -27.64 -42.12 -0.11
CA LYS A 136 -28.00 -42.81 -1.36
C LYS A 136 -29.14 -42.10 -2.11
N MET A 137 -30.12 -41.56 -1.39
CA MET A 137 -31.19 -40.77 -2.01
C MET A 137 -30.67 -39.43 -2.52
N TYR A 138 -29.75 -38.80 -1.79
CA TYR A 138 -29.09 -37.57 -2.21
C TYR A 138 -28.30 -37.73 -3.51
N GLU A 139 -27.53 -38.82 -3.64
CA GLU A 139 -26.81 -39.13 -4.89
C GLU A 139 -27.76 -39.33 -6.07
N ASN A 140 -28.87 -40.04 -5.85
CA ASN A 140 -29.91 -40.24 -6.86
C ASN A 140 -30.54 -38.91 -7.30
N VAL A 141 -30.91 -38.05 -6.36
CA VAL A 141 -31.47 -36.72 -6.66
C VAL A 141 -30.46 -35.84 -7.39
N LYS A 142 -29.19 -35.88 -6.99
CA LYS A 142 -28.10 -35.15 -7.66
C LYS A 142 -27.92 -35.63 -9.11
N ARG A 143 -28.03 -36.94 -9.36
CA ARG A 143 -27.99 -37.51 -10.71
C ARG A 143 -29.18 -37.05 -11.55
N LEU A 144 -30.39 -37.10 -11.01
CA LEU A 144 -31.60 -36.61 -11.68
C LEU A 144 -31.51 -35.12 -12.03
N SER A 145 -31.00 -34.30 -11.11
CA SER A 145 -30.77 -32.87 -11.34
C SER A 145 -29.81 -32.62 -12.51
N LYS A 146 -28.68 -33.33 -12.58
CA LYS A 146 -27.74 -33.26 -13.72
C LYS A 146 -28.40 -33.68 -15.04
N MET A 147 -29.24 -34.71 -15.03
CA MET A 147 -29.97 -35.14 -16.23
C MET A 147 -30.98 -34.09 -16.68
N ALA A 148 -31.71 -33.45 -15.77
CA ALA A 148 -32.65 -32.37 -16.07
C ALA A 148 -31.96 -31.13 -16.67
N GLN A 149 -30.76 -30.80 -16.18
CA GLN A 149 -29.96 -29.68 -16.68
C GLN A 149 -29.49 -29.86 -18.14
N ARG A 150 -29.37 -31.10 -18.65
CA ARG A 150 -28.89 -31.37 -20.02
C ARG A 150 -29.63 -30.57 -21.08
N LYS A 151 -30.96 -30.43 -20.98
CA LYS A 151 -31.77 -29.66 -21.94
C LYS A 151 -31.30 -28.20 -22.08
N LYS A 152 -30.92 -27.57 -20.97
CA LYS A 152 -30.44 -26.18 -20.94
C LYS A 152 -29.02 -26.08 -21.49
N VAL A 153 -28.17 -27.06 -21.16
CA VAL A 153 -26.78 -27.15 -21.64
C VAL A 153 -26.73 -27.39 -23.14
N THR A 154 -27.60 -28.25 -23.69
CA THR A 154 -27.72 -28.48 -25.14
C THR A 154 -28.05 -27.19 -25.90
N LEU A 155 -28.84 -26.30 -25.30
CA LEU A 155 -29.17 -24.99 -25.85
C LEU A 155 -28.16 -23.89 -25.49
N ALA A 156 -27.01 -24.26 -24.90
CA ALA A 156 -25.94 -23.36 -24.46
C ALA A 156 -26.40 -22.21 -23.54
N ARG A 157 -27.42 -22.45 -22.71
CA ARG A 157 -27.92 -21.43 -21.76
C ARG A 157 -26.98 -21.27 -20.57
N LYS A 158 -26.86 -20.05 -20.05
CA LYS A 158 -25.97 -19.73 -18.92
C LYS A 158 -26.41 -20.38 -17.60
N GLY A 159 -27.69 -20.70 -17.48
CA GLY A 159 -28.27 -21.32 -16.28
C GLY A 159 -29.78 -21.38 -16.36
N GLU A 160 -30.42 -21.64 -15.24
CA GLU A 160 -31.89 -21.70 -15.17
C GLU A 160 -32.59 -20.35 -15.22
N GLY A 161 -31.91 -19.29 -14.78
CA GLY A 161 -32.39 -17.91 -14.90
C GLY A 161 -32.34 -17.37 -16.34
N ASP A 162 -31.61 -18.04 -17.23
CA ASP A 162 -31.46 -17.62 -18.62
C ASP A 162 -32.66 -18.06 -19.47
N ARG A 163 -33.60 -17.12 -19.61
CA ARG A 163 -34.84 -17.24 -20.39
C ARG A 163 -34.94 -16.20 -21.50
N HIS A 164 -33.81 -15.68 -21.99
CA HIS A 164 -33.80 -14.69 -23.07
C HIS A 164 -34.37 -15.32 -24.36
N ILE A 165 -35.34 -14.63 -24.98
CA ILE A 165 -35.89 -14.98 -26.29
C ILE A 165 -35.31 -14.01 -27.33
N PRO A 166 -34.37 -14.44 -28.19
CA PRO A 166 -33.83 -13.56 -29.21
C PRO A 166 -34.84 -13.33 -30.34
N THR A 167 -34.82 -12.13 -30.92
CA THR A 167 -35.61 -11.83 -32.12
C THR A 167 -34.86 -12.31 -33.36
N LEU A 168 -35.19 -13.52 -33.83
CA LEU A 168 -34.49 -14.15 -34.96
C LEU A 168 -34.62 -13.37 -36.28
N LYS A 169 -35.74 -12.66 -36.46
CA LYS A 169 -36.01 -11.84 -37.65
C LYS A 169 -36.43 -10.42 -37.25
N PRO A 170 -35.47 -9.53 -36.90
CA PRO A 170 -35.82 -8.17 -36.53
C PRO A 170 -36.30 -7.38 -37.75
N LYS A 171 -37.41 -6.66 -37.60
CA LYS A 171 -38.10 -5.95 -38.69
C LYS A 171 -37.18 -5.04 -39.51
N HIS A 172 -36.35 -4.24 -38.83
CA HIS A 172 -35.46 -3.27 -39.47
C HIS A 172 -34.35 -3.91 -40.35
N LEU A 173 -34.16 -5.24 -40.30
CA LEU A 173 -33.32 -5.98 -41.25
C LEU A 173 -34.08 -6.48 -42.48
N PHE A 174 -35.34 -6.88 -42.29
CA PHE A 174 -36.09 -7.67 -43.26
C PHE A 174 -37.27 -6.92 -43.90
N SER A 175 -37.53 -5.68 -43.50
CA SER A 175 -38.60 -4.85 -44.04
C SER A 175 -38.06 -3.53 -44.57
N GLY A 176 -38.63 -3.07 -45.69
CA GLY A 176 -38.24 -1.82 -46.34
C GLY A 176 -37.33 -2.05 -47.56
N LYS A 177 -37.22 -1.02 -48.40
CA LYS A 177 -36.30 -0.99 -49.55
C LYS A 177 -35.40 0.24 -49.40
N ARG A 178 -34.13 0.14 -49.80
CA ARG A 178 -33.21 1.27 -49.83
C ARG A 178 -33.50 2.13 -51.06
N GLY A 179 -33.92 3.38 -50.83
CA GLY A 179 -34.13 4.38 -51.87
C GLY A 179 -32.88 5.24 -52.12
N THR A 180 -32.98 6.19 -53.05
CA THR A 180 -31.96 7.22 -53.29
C THR A 180 -32.04 8.30 -52.22
N GLY A 181 -30.98 8.50 -51.42
CA GLY A 181 -30.94 9.49 -50.35
C GLY A 181 -30.37 8.94 -49.04
N LYS A 182 -30.96 9.35 -47.91
CA LYS A 182 -30.53 8.90 -46.57
C LYS A 182 -30.82 7.41 -46.37
N THR A 183 -29.85 6.71 -45.77
CA THR A 183 -29.91 5.28 -45.44
C THR A 183 -30.02 5.09 -43.92
N ASP A 184 -30.68 4.01 -43.49
CA ASP A 184 -30.91 3.71 -42.06
C ASP A 184 -29.63 3.28 -41.31
N ARG A 185 -28.61 2.88 -42.05
CA ARG A 185 -27.32 2.44 -41.51
C ARG A 185 -26.18 3.04 -42.31
N ARG A 186 -25.06 3.25 -41.65
CA ARG A 186 -23.84 3.84 -42.19
C ARG A 186 -23.14 2.92 -43.18
#